data_AF-A0A3Q9R0F3-F1
#
_entry.id   AF-A0A3Q9R0F3-F1
#
_cell.length_a   1.000
_cell.length_b   1.000
_cell.length_c   1.000
_cell.angle_alpha   90.00
_cell.angle_beta   90.00
_cell.angle_gamma   90.00
#
_symmetry.space_group_name_H-M   'P 1'
#
loop_
_entity.id
_entity.type
_entity.pdbx_description
1 polymer ?
#
loop_
_entity_poly.entity_id
_entity_poly.type
_entity_poly.pdbx_seq_one_letter_code
_entity_poly.pdbx_strand_id
1 'polypeptide(L)'
;MSIRTLFIPNTIKGKIVSVDNFFYLCTVYLTIIIGFGLIYLILQLMGLSVLAEASKEHRYNIFETSFYFSAMMLFSVGNGDVIPQGLGRMIAATEALIGYTLPAAFVAKVMFDREK
;
A
#
# COMPACT_ATOMS: atom_id res chain seq x y z
N MET A 1 34.52 -18.49 -3.21
CA MET A 1 33.95 -17.78 -4.37
C MET A 1 34.06 -16.28 -4.13
N SER A 2 34.41 -15.49 -5.14
CA SER A 2 34.84 -14.08 -4.98
C SER A 2 33.65 -13.11 -5.01
N ILE A 3 33.69 -12.07 -4.18
CA ILE A 3 32.69 -10.98 -4.10
C ILE A 3 32.48 -10.28 -5.46
N ARG A 4 33.46 -10.34 -6.36
CA ARG A 4 33.34 -9.78 -7.71
C ARG A 4 32.21 -10.40 -8.54
N THR A 5 31.86 -11.65 -8.27
CA THR A 5 30.80 -12.36 -9.01
C THR A 5 29.38 -11.85 -8.69
N LEU A 6 29.18 -11.12 -7.58
CA LEU A 6 27.91 -10.47 -7.23
C LEU A 6 27.62 -9.21 -8.07
N PHE A 7 28.65 -8.57 -8.62
CA PHE A 7 28.53 -7.33 -9.40
C PHE A 7 28.62 -7.54 -10.91
N ILE A 8 28.78 -8.79 -11.36
CA ILE A 8 28.69 -9.12 -12.79
C ILE A 8 27.20 -9.29 -13.09
N PRO A 9 26.62 -8.46 -13.97
CA PRO A 9 25.25 -8.65 -14.40
C PRO A 9 25.23 -9.90 -15.28
N ASN A 10 25.05 -11.06 -14.65
CA ASN A 10 24.69 -12.25 -15.37
C ASN A 10 23.28 -11.99 -15.90
N THR A 11 23.17 -11.63 -17.17
CA THR A 11 21.91 -11.48 -17.87
C THR A 11 21.29 -12.85 -18.01
N ILE A 12 20.68 -13.33 -16.93
CA ILE A 12 19.85 -14.52 -16.92
C ILE A 12 18.67 -14.19 -17.85
N LYS A 13 18.73 -14.74 -19.07
CA LYS A 13 17.60 -14.90 -19.98
C LYS A 13 16.46 -15.53 -19.17
N GLY A 14 15.50 -14.70 -18.76
CA GLY A 14 14.41 -15.10 -17.88
C GLY A 14 14.08 -14.09 -16.78
N LYS A 15 14.08 -12.78 -17.07
CA LYS A 15 13.56 -11.77 -16.12
C LYS A 15 12.11 -12.12 -15.79
N ILE A 16 11.89 -12.67 -14.59
CA ILE A 16 10.55 -13.05 -14.11
C ILE A 16 9.77 -11.81 -13.68
N VAL A 17 10.47 -10.74 -13.31
CA VAL A 17 9.92 -9.40 -13.12
C VAL A 17 11.00 -8.40 -13.54
N SER A 18 10.75 -7.56 -14.54
CA SER A 18 11.65 -6.45 -14.85
C SER A 18 11.58 -5.41 -13.73
N VAL A 19 12.73 -4.81 -13.39
CA VAL A 19 12.85 -3.73 -12.40
C VAL A 19 11.84 -2.60 -12.68
N ASP A 20 11.56 -2.32 -13.95
CA ASP A 20 10.57 -1.33 -14.37
C ASP A 20 9.15 -1.68 -13.89
N ASN A 21 8.77 -2.96 -13.91
CA ASN A 21 7.46 -3.40 -13.47
C ASN A 21 7.33 -3.35 -11.94
N PHE A 22 8.44 -3.53 -11.20
CA PHE A 22 8.48 -3.28 -9.76
C PHE A 22 8.25 -1.80 -9.44
N PHE A 23 8.95 -0.89 -10.12
CA PHE A 23 8.72 0.55 -9.94
C PHE A 23 7.30 0.98 -10.33
N TYR A 24 6.76 0.40 -11.39
CA TYR A 24 5.35 0.59 -11.77
C TYR A 24 4.42 0.18 -10.62
N LEU A 25 4.62 -1.02 -10.05
CA LEU A 25 3.83 -1.51 -8.92
C LEU A 25 3.94 -0.58 -7.70
N CYS A 26 5.15 -0.16 -7.32
CA CYS A 26 5.36 0.80 -6.24
C CYS A 26 4.61 2.11 -6.48
N THR A 27 4.61 2.62 -7.71
CA THR A 27 3.88 3.85 -8.07
C THR A 27 2.38 3.68 -7.90
N VAL A 28 1.83 2.52 -8.28
CA VAL A 28 0.40 2.22 -8.08
C VAL A 28 0.07 2.17 -6.58
N TYR A 29 0.88 1.47 -5.78
CA TYR A 29 0.71 1.45 -4.32
C TYR A 29 0.74 2.86 -3.72
N LEU A 30 1.75 3.67 -4.05
CA LEU A 30 1.85 5.04 -3.55
C LEU A 30 0.65 5.90 -3.95
N THR A 31 0.15 5.76 -5.17
CA THR A 31 -1.02 6.53 -5.64
C THR A 31 -2.26 6.20 -4.82
N ILE A 32 -2.47 4.91 -4.50
CA ILE A 32 -3.62 4.48 -3.72
C ILE A 32 -3.47 4.91 -2.26
N ILE A 33 -2.29 4.77 -1.66
CA ILE A 33 -2.01 5.25 -0.29
C ILE A 33 -2.29 6.75 -0.19
N ILE A 34 -1.85 7.53 -1.17
CA ILE A 34 -2.10 8.98 -1.19
C ILE A 34 -3.60 9.26 -1.36
N GLY A 35 -4.28 8.56 -2.27
CA GLY A 35 -5.72 8.73 -2.51
C GLY A 35 -6.55 8.45 -1.26
N PHE A 36 -6.40 7.28 -0.65
CA PHE A 36 -7.14 6.89 0.55
C PHE A 36 -6.70 7.69 1.78
N GLY A 37 -5.40 7.92 1.95
CA GLY A 37 -4.86 8.80 3.00
C GLY A 37 -5.50 10.20 2.97
N LEU A 38 -5.66 10.79 1.79
CA LEU A 38 -6.36 12.07 1.64
C LEU A 38 -7.86 11.97 1.94
N ILE A 39 -8.53 10.88 1.56
CA ILE A 39 -9.94 10.65 1.89
C ILE A 39 -10.12 10.63 3.42
N TYR A 40 -9.31 9.86 4.15
CA TYR A 40 -9.39 9.82 5.61
C TYR A 40 -9.09 11.18 6.24
N LEU A 41 -8.05 11.87 5.75
CA LEU A 41 -7.67 13.20 6.21
C LEU A 41 -8.84 14.18 6.08
N ILE A 42 -9.43 14.28 4.89
CA ILE A 42 -10.53 15.22 4.61
C ILE A 42 -11.74 14.91 5.50
N LEU A 43 -12.12 13.63 5.64
CA LEU A 43 -13.24 13.25 6.49
C LEU A 43 -12.98 13.60 7.96
N GLN A 44 -11.76 13.37 8.46
CA GLN A 44 -11.39 13.74 9.82
C GLN A 44 -11.40 15.26 10.01
N LEU A 45 -10.93 16.03 9.03
CA LEU A 45 -10.96 17.50 9.03
C LEU A 45 -12.38 18.07 8.97
N MET A 46 -13.32 17.37 8.33
CA MET A 46 -14.75 17.69 8.33
C MET A 46 -15.42 17.42 9.70
N GLY A 47 -14.70 16.85 10.67
CA GLY A 47 -15.23 16.49 11.99
C GLY A 47 -15.92 15.14 12.03
N LEU A 48 -15.83 14.33 10.96
CA LEU A 48 -16.29 12.95 10.98
C LEU A 48 -15.20 12.09 11.62
N SER A 49 -15.51 11.44 12.74
CA SER A 49 -14.58 10.53 13.42
C SER A 49 -14.45 9.22 12.64
N VAL A 50 -13.61 9.21 11.61
CA VAL A 50 -13.37 8.03 10.74
C VAL A 50 -12.22 7.18 11.23
N LEU A 51 -11.28 7.77 11.97
CA LEU A 51 -10.13 7.09 12.56
C LEU A 51 -10.08 7.35 14.06
N ALA A 52 -9.74 6.31 14.82
CA ALA A 52 -9.48 6.41 16.25
C ALA A 52 -8.14 5.75 16.60
N GLU A 53 -7.33 6.47 17.38
CA GLU A 53 -6.07 5.97 17.92
C GLU A 53 -6.34 5.17 19.20
N ALA A 54 -5.77 3.97 19.30
CA ALA A 54 -5.98 3.07 20.44
C ALA A 54 -5.30 3.60 21.72
N SER A 55 -4.15 4.28 21.59
CA SER A 55 -3.41 4.89 22.69
C SER A 55 -3.56 6.41 22.70
N LYS A 56 -3.96 6.99 23.83
CA LYS A 56 -4.06 8.45 24.00
C LYS A 56 -2.73 9.15 24.31
N GLU A 57 -1.67 8.39 24.55
CA GLU A 57 -0.38 8.94 24.99
C GLU A 57 0.41 9.61 23.86
N HIS A 58 0.23 9.15 22.62
CA HIS A 58 0.90 9.71 21.45
C HIS A 58 -0.18 10.25 20.52
N ARG A 59 -0.48 11.55 20.63
CA ARG A 59 -1.32 12.24 19.66
C ARG A 59 -0.51 12.45 18.39
N TYR A 60 -0.60 11.51 17.46
CA TYR A 60 0.00 11.68 16.15
C TYR A 60 -0.70 12.82 15.40
N ASN A 61 0.00 13.43 14.44
CA ASN A 61 -0.63 14.40 13.57
C ASN A 61 -1.66 13.67 12.71
N ILE A 62 -2.90 14.20 12.63
CA ILE A 62 -3.99 13.63 11.80
C ILE A 62 -3.52 13.38 10.36
N PHE A 63 -2.62 14.21 9.84
CA PHE A 63 -1.97 13.96 8.55
C PHE A 63 -1.17 12.65 8.55
N GLU A 64 -0.25 12.49 9.49
CA GLU A 64 0.54 11.26 9.61
C GLU A 64 -0.34 10.04 9.86
N THR A 65 -1.29 10.13 10.79
CA THR A 65 -2.22 9.05 11.15
C THR A 65 -3.04 8.58 9.94
N SER A 66 -3.50 9.49 9.08
CA SER A 66 -4.33 9.15 7.91
C SER A 66 -3.56 8.39 6.84
N PHE A 67 -2.35 8.85 6.50
CA PHE A 67 -1.51 8.20 5.49
C PHE A 67 -0.90 6.90 6.02
N TYR A 68 -0.52 6.88 7.31
CA TYR A 68 -0.07 5.67 7.99
C TYR A 68 -1.16 4.59 7.98
N PHE A 69 -2.39 4.95 8.38
CA PHE A 69 -3.51 4.00 8.37
C PHE A 69 -3.78 3.44 6.96
N SER A 70 -3.77 4.31 5.94
CA SER A 70 -3.96 3.89 4.55
C SER A 70 -2.88 2.90 4.09
N ALA A 71 -1.61 3.18 4.37
CA ALA A 71 -0.52 2.23 4.08
C ALA A 71 -0.71 0.89 4.81
N MET A 72 -1.04 0.93 6.10
CA MET A 72 -1.24 -0.26 6.92
C MET A 72 -2.41 -1.11 6.46
N MET A 73 -3.51 -0.50 6.03
CA MET A 73 -4.67 -1.19 5.48
C MET A 73 -4.39 -1.76 4.10
N LEU A 74 -3.76 -0.99 3.21
CA LEU A 74 -3.47 -1.44 1.84
C LEU A 74 -2.51 -2.63 1.83
N PHE A 75 -1.52 -2.65 2.73
CA PHE A 75 -0.62 -3.79 2.91
C PHE A 75 -1.18 -4.90 3.80
N SER A 76 -2.41 -4.75 4.31
CA SER A 76 -3.06 -5.72 5.19
C SER A 76 -2.24 -6.06 6.45
N VAL A 77 -1.44 -5.11 6.94
CA VAL A 77 -0.65 -5.28 8.17
C VAL A 77 -1.54 -5.02 9.39
N GLY A 78 -2.27 -3.90 9.39
CA GLY A 78 -3.34 -3.61 10.35
C GLY A 78 -3.00 -3.82 11.83
N ASN A 79 -1.95 -3.16 12.34
CA ASN A 79 -1.46 -3.33 13.72
C ASN A 79 -2.51 -3.03 14.82
N GLY A 80 -3.59 -2.32 14.49
CA GLY A 80 -4.68 -2.00 15.42
C GLY A 80 -4.39 -0.82 16.35
N ASP A 81 -3.28 -0.12 16.13
CA ASP A 81 -2.93 1.15 16.75
C ASP A 81 -3.82 2.31 16.27
N VAL A 82 -4.20 2.27 15.00
CA VAL A 82 -5.24 3.13 14.41
C VAL A 82 -6.35 2.24 13.87
N ILE A 83 -7.58 2.47 14.34
CA ILE A 83 -8.75 1.69 13.97
C ILE A 83 -9.80 2.54 13.25
N PRO A 84 -10.44 2.01 12.19
CA PRO A 84 -11.50 2.72 11.50
C PRO A 84 -12.79 2.70 12.32
N GLN A 85 -13.48 3.84 12.36
CA GLN A 85 -14.76 4.02 13.03
C GLN A 85 -15.79 4.67 12.09
N GLY A 86 -17.08 4.48 12.40
CA GLY A 86 -18.17 5.03 11.59
C GLY A 86 -18.07 4.67 10.11
N LEU A 87 -18.14 5.68 9.25
CA LEU A 87 -18.02 5.54 7.79
C LEU A 87 -16.62 5.08 7.33
N GLY A 88 -15.59 5.31 8.14
CA GLY A 88 -14.22 4.87 7.86
C GLY A 88 -14.11 3.35 7.71
N ARG A 89 -15.01 2.57 8.33
CA ARG A 89 -15.03 1.10 8.21
C ARG A 89 -15.32 0.62 6.80
N MET A 90 -16.29 1.27 6.13
CA MET A 90 -16.65 0.91 4.75
C MET A 90 -15.52 1.27 3.79
N ILE A 91 -14.89 2.43 4.01
CA ILE A 91 -13.74 2.90 3.21
C ILE A 91 -12.53 1.98 3.41
N ALA A 92 -12.24 1.60 4.66
CA ALA A 92 -11.14 0.68 4.97
C ALA A 92 -11.37 -0.72 4.38
N ALA A 93 -12.63 -1.18 4.33
CA ALA A 93 -12.95 -2.47 3.71
C ALA A 93 -12.71 -2.45 2.19
N THR A 94 -13.06 -1.35 1.50
CA THR A 94 -12.79 -1.24 0.05
C THR A 94 -11.30 -1.08 -0.23
N GLU A 95 -10.58 -0.33 0.61
CA GLU A 95 -9.12 -0.19 0.53
C GLU A 95 -8.41 -1.54 0.71
N ALA A 96 -8.81 -2.33 1.72
CA ALA A 96 -8.26 -3.66 1.96
C ALA A 96 -8.50 -4.60 0.77
N LEU A 97 -9.70 -4.56 0.18
CA LEU A 97 -10.03 -5.35 -1.00
C LEU A 97 -9.12 -4.99 -2.19
N ILE A 98 -8.87 -3.70 -2.41
CA ILE A 98 -7.94 -3.23 -3.45
C ILE A 98 -6.52 -3.72 -3.15
N GLY A 99 -6.07 -3.58 -1.89
CA GLY A 99 -4.75 -4.02 -1.44
C GLY A 99 -4.50 -5.51 -1.68
N TYR A 100 -5.50 -6.35 -1.40
CA TYR A 100 -5.42 -7.79 -1.64
C TYR A 100 -5.46 -8.16 -3.13
N THR A 101 -6.20 -7.39 -3.94
CA THR A 101 -6.35 -7.64 -5.38
C THR A 101 -5.09 -7.22 -6.17
N LEU A 102 -4.35 -6.23 -5.68
CA LEU A 102 -3.21 -5.62 -6.37
C LEU A 102 -2.08 -6.59 -6.73
N PRO A 103 -1.55 -7.42 -5.80
CA PRO A 103 -0.54 -8.43 -6.14
C PRO A 103 -1.05 -9.43 -7.17
N ALA A 104 -2.29 -9.89 -7.03
CA ALA A 104 -2.89 -10.85 -7.96
C ALA A 104 -3.04 -10.26 -9.38
N ALA A 105 -3.52 -9.02 -9.48
CA ALA A 105 -3.65 -8.29 -10.73
C ALA A 105 -2.27 -8.05 -11.39
N PHE A 106 -1.25 -7.74 -10.59
CA PHE A 106 0.11 -7.58 -11.07
C PHE A 106 0.69 -8.88 -11.64
N VAL A 107 0.53 -10.00 -10.92
CA VAL A 107 0.95 -11.32 -11.41
C VAL A 107 0.23 -11.68 -12.70
N ALA A 108 -1.10 -11.50 -12.75
CA ALA A 108 -1.88 -11.75 -13.96
C ALA A 108 -1.36 -10.93 -15.15
N LYS A 109 -1.13 -9.62 -14.95
CA LYS A 109 -0.55 -8.74 -15.99
C LYS A 109 0.79 -9.27 -16.51
N VAL A 110 1.71 -9.65 -15.61
CA VAL A 110 3.02 -10.18 -15.98
C VAL A 110 2.90 -11.48 -16.78
N MET A 111 1.94 -12.34 -16.44
CA MET A 111 1.72 -13.60 -17.14
C MET A 111 1.11 -13.38 -18.53
N PHE A 112 0.12 -12.49 -18.67
CA PHE A 112 -0.49 -12.20 -19.97
C PHE A 112 0.46 -11.45 -20.92
N ASP A 113 1.31 -10.54 -20.42
CA ASP A 113 2.32 -9.87 -21.24
C ASP A 113 3.41 -10.82 -21.76
N ARG A 114 3.54 -12.03 -21.20
CA ARG A 114 4.48 -13.06 -21.69
C ARG A 114 3.94 -13.89 -22.86
N GLU A 115 2.62 -13.93 -23.06
CA GLU A 115 1.99 -14.71 -24.12
C GLU A 115 1.85 -13.94 -25.45
N LYS A 116 2.16 -12.64 -25.45
CA LYS A 116 2.27 -11.81 -26.66
C LYS A 116 3.71 -11.69 -27.14
#